data_AF-A0A2V8IEQ7-F1
#
_entry.id   AF-A0A2V8IEQ7-F1
#
_cell.length_a   1.000
_cell.length_b   1.000
_cell.length_c   1.000
_cell.angle_alpha   90.00
_cell.angle_beta   90.00
_cell.angle_gamma   90.00
#
_symmetry.space_group_name_H-M   'P 1'
#
loop_
_entity.id
_entity.type
_entity.pdbx_description
1 polymer ?
#
loop_
_entity_poly.entity_id
_entity_poly.type
_entity_poly.pdbx_seq_one_letter_code
_entity_poly.pdbx_strand_id
1 'polypeptide(L)' 'MPDPDTAIRIAEIIWTPLYGRETVAGQSPIKAELRDNVWTVTGSGPPENALFAFIFQTDGRILSVGRGPVDG' A
#
# COMPACT_ATOMS: atom_id res chain seq x y z
N MET A 1 6.09 13.71 1.13
CA MET A 1 6.70 12.39 0.90
C MET A 1 7.21 12.32 -0.53
N PRO A 2 8.52 12.40 -0.74
CA PRO A 2 9.08 12.60 -2.07
C PRO A 2 9.28 11.31 -2.88
N ASP A 3 9.15 10.12 -2.27
CA ASP A 3 9.74 8.89 -2.80
C ASP A 3 8.84 7.64 -2.67
N PRO A 4 8.80 6.76 -3.69
CA PRO A 4 7.98 5.54 -3.70
C PRO A 4 8.39 4.51 -2.64
N ASP A 5 9.68 4.32 -2.34
CA ASP A 5 10.13 3.39 -1.31
C ASP A 5 9.63 3.82 0.08
N THR A 6 9.52 5.13 0.31
CA THR A 6 8.92 5.67 1.54
C THR A 6 7.43 5.31 1.63
N ALA A 7 6.68 5.40 0.52
CA ALA A 7 5.27 5.00 0.47
C ALA A 7 5.10 3.52 0.81
N ILE A 8 5.95 2.66 0.23
CA ILE A 8 5.95 1.22 0.46
C ILE A 8 6.19 0.92 1.94
N ARG A 9 7.21 1.51 2.56
CA ARG A 9 7.50 1.31 3.99
C ARG A 9 6.33 1.71 4.89
N ILE A 10 5.69 2.84 4.60
CA ILE A 10 4.50 3.28 5.35
C ILE A 10 3.38 2.24 5.21
N ALA A 11 3.11 1.76 3.98
CA ALA A 11 2.10 0.74 3.75
C ALA A 11 2.42 -0.55 4.52
N GLU A 12 3.66 -1.04 4.50
CA GLU A 12 4.08 -2.23 5.25
C GLU A 12 3.91 -2.07 6.77
N ILE A 13 4.26 -0.89 7.32
CA ILE A 13 4.08 -0.57 8.75
C ILE A 13 2.60 -0.64 9.15
N ILE A 14 1.69 -0.22 8.27
CA ILE A 14 0.26 -0.22 8.53
C ILE A 14 -0.35 -1.60 8.32
N TRP A 15 0.05 -2.31 7.27
CA TRP A 15 -0.45 -3.64 6.97
C TRP A 15 -0.02 -4.67 8.01
N THR A 16 1.19 -4.56 8.57
CA THR A 16 1.74 -5.53 9.52
C THR A 16 0.85 -5.78 10.74
N PRO A 17 0.39 -4.75 11.49
CA PRO A 17 -0.51 -4.97 12.62
C PRO A 17 -1.94 -5.37 12.21
N LEU A 18 -2.36 -5.10 10.96
CA LEU A 18 -3.71 -5.42 10.47
C LEU A 18 -3.84 -6.85 9.94
N TYR A 19 -2.82 -7.33 9.23
CA TYR A 19 -2.86 -8.58 8.47
C TYR A 19 -1.79 -9.58 8.89
N GLY A 20 -0.82 -9.17 9.70
CA GLY A 20 0.30 -10.01 10.12
C GLY A 20 1.47 -10.02 9.13
N ARG A 21 2.68 -10.29 9.64
CA ARG A 21 3.94 -10.24 8.88
C ARG A 21 3.98 -11.21 7.71
N GLU A 22 3.42 -12.40 7.86
CA GLU A 22 3.41 -13.42 6.80
C GLU A 22 2.57 -12.98 5.60
N THR A 23 1.39 -12.39 5.84
CA THR A 23 0.54 -11.87 4.76
C THR A 23 1.18 -10.70 4.04
N VAL A 24 1.85 -9.80 4.77
CA VAL A 24 2.58 -8.66 4.20
C VAL A 24 3.79 -9.12 3.38
N ALA A 25 4.56 -10.08 3.87
CA ALA A 25 5.69 -10.64 3.12
C ALA A 25 5.23 -11.28 1.80
N GLY A 26 4.04 -11.89 1.78
CA GLY A 26 3.40 -12.43 0.58
C GLY A 26 2.97 -11.39 -0.46
N GLN A 27 2.99 -10.09 -0.14
CA GLN A 27 2.65 -9.01 -1.07
C GLN A 27 3.80 -8.62 -2.01
N SER A 28 4.99 -9.22 -1.87
CA SER A 28 6.12 -8.91 -2.74
C SER A 28 5.95 -9.49 -4.16
N PRO A 29 6.25 -8.75 -5.24
CA PRO A 29 6.74 -7.37 -5.24
C PRO A 29 5.64 -6.34 -4.95
N ILE A 30 5.93 -5.41 -4.04
CA ILE A 30 5.04 -4.27 -3.74
C ILE A 30 5.35 -3.15 -4.73
N LYS A 31 4.32 -2.50 -5.26
CA LYS A 31 4.44 -1.36 -6.19
C LYS A 31 3.86 -0.11 -5.56
N ALA A 32 4.42 1.04 -5.89
CA ALA A 32 3.88 2.34 -5.54
C ALA A 32 3.80 3.23 -6.78
N GLU A 33 2.62 3.79 -7.02
CA GLU A 33 2.36 4.72 -8.12
C GLU A 33 1.80 6.03 -7.56
N LEU A 34 2.33 7.18 -8.01
CA LEU A 34 1.83 8.49 -7.62
C LEU A 34 0.86 9.01 -8.67
N ARG A 35 -0.39 9.30 -8.27
CA ARG A 35 -1.42 9.94 -9.10
C ARG A 35 -2.16 10.97 -8.25
N ASP A 36 -2.32 12.18 -8.77
CA ASP A 36 -3.07 13.26 -8.11
C ASP A 36 -2.65 13.56 -6.66
N ASN A 37 -1.33 13.51 -6.40
CA ASN A 37 -0.73 13.66 -5.06
C ASN A 37 -1.12 12.56 -4.06
N VAL A 38 -1.58 11.41 -4.55
CA VAL A 38 -1.86 10.21 -3.75
C VAL A 38 -0.96 9.09 -4.24
N TRP A 39 -0.20 8.53 -3.32
CA TRP A 39 0.50 7.27 -3.55
C TRP A 39 -0.48 6.12 -3.40
N THR A 40 -0.63 5.35 -4.46
CA THR A 40 -1.31 4.07 -4.49
C THR A 40 -0.26 2.98 -4.36
N VAL A 41 -0.23 2.34 -3.19
CA VAL A 41 0.66 1.22 -2.91
C VAL A 41 -0.14 -0.07 -3.04
N THR A 42 0.36 -1.02 -3.81
CA THR A 42 -0.32 -2.29 -4.10
C THR A 42 0.62 -3.48 -3.91
N GLY A 43 0.12 -4.50 -3.24
CA GLY A 43 0.77 -5.80 -3.13
C GLY A 43 0.58 -6.65 -4.38
N SER A 44 1.45 -7.64 -4.54
CA SER A 44 1.30 -8.72 -5.50
C SER A 44 0.46 -9.86 -4.92
N GLY A 45 -0.45 -10.39 -5.73
CA GLY A 45 -1.31 -11.51 -5.36
C GLY A 45 -2.54 -11.59 -6.26
N PRO A 46 -3.37 -12.64 -6.10
CA PRO A 46 -4.71 -12.65 -6.68
C PRO A 46 -5.47 -11.39 -6.27
N PRO A 47 -6.30 -10.78 -7.15
CA PRO A 47 -6.96 -9.50 -6.89
C PRO A 47 -7.74 -9.47 -5.56
N GLU A 48 -8.37 -10.59 -5.19
CA GLU A 48 -9.10 -10.77 -3.93
C GLU A 48 -8.23 -10.68 -2.67
N ASN A 49 -6.92 -10.90 -2.81
CA ASN A 49 -5.98 -11.04 -1.70
C ASN A 49 -4.89 -9.97 -1.66
N ALA A 50 -4.75 -9.18 -2.73
CA ALA A 50 -3.82 -8.08 -2.80
C ALA A 50 -4.20 -6.99 -1.78
N LEU A 51 -3.19 -6.51 -1.06
CA LEU A 51 -3.33 -5.36 -0.16
C LEU A 51 -3.14 -4.06 -0.93
N PHE A 52 -3.84 -3.02 -0.50
CA PHE A 52 -3.64 -1.67 -1.00
C PHE A 52 -3.58 -0.64 0.13
N ALA A 53 -2.92 0.48 -0.16
CA ALA A 53 -2.94 1.67 0.68
C ALA A 53 -2.92 2.93 -0.19
N PHE A 54 -3.75 3.90 0.16
CA PHE A 54 -3.74 5.23 -0.41
C PHE A 54 -3.13 6.20 0.61
N ILE A 55 -2.05 6.85 0.21
CA ILE A 55 -1.23 7.69 1.10
C ILE A 55 -1.11 9.06 0.46
N PHE A 56 -1.57 10.10 1.15
CA PHE A 56 -1.43 11.46 0.68
C PHE A 56 0.04 11.86 0.63
N GLN A 57 0.52 12.25 -0.55
CA GLN A 57 1.92 12.54 -0.79
C GLN A 57 2.42 13.66 0.12
N THR A 58 1.62 14.69 0.39
CA THR A 58 2.09 15.89 1.10
C THR A 58 2.60 15.58 2.50
N ASP A 59 1.83 14.85 3.30
CA ASP A 59 2.09 14.65 4.73
C ASP A 59 2.16 13.17 5.16
N GLY A 60 2.02 12.22 4.23
CA GLY A 60 2.03 10.79 4.53
C GLY A 60 0.75 10.29 5.21
N ARG A 61 -0.32 11.10 5.21
CA ARG A 61 -1.61 10.72 5.79
C ARG A 61 -2.23 9.56 5.02
N ILE A 62 -2.75 8.60 5.76
CA ILE A 62 -3.43 7.45 5.19
C ILE A 62 -4.87 7.85 4.85
N LEU A 63 -5.20 7.74 3.57
CA LEU A 63 -6.54 8.01 3.06
C LEU A 63 -7.40 6.76 3.10
N SER A 64 -6.81 5.60 2.78
CA SER A 64 -7.48 4.30 2.81
C SER A 64 -6.47 3.16 2.89
N VAL A 65 -6.91 2.02 3.41
CA VAL A 65 -6.14 0.78 3.47
C VAL A 65 -7.12 -0.40 3.41
N GLY A 66 -6.75 -1.48 2.71
CA GLY A 66 -7.64 -2.62 2.58
C GLY A 66 -7.05 -3.80 1.85
N ARG A 67 -7.95 -4.74 1.53
CA ARG A 67 -7.69 -5.95 0.76
C ARG A 67 -8.75 -6.05 -0.34
N GLY A 68 -8.35 -6.47 -1.53
CA GLY A 68 -9.25 -6.65 -2.67
C GLY A 68 -8.79 -5.89 -3.92
N PRO A 69 -9.55 -5.96 -5.01
CA PRO A 69 -9.21 -5.25 -6.22
C PRO A 69 -9.11 -3.75 -5.91
N VAL A 70 -8.05 -3.13 -6.40
CA VAL A 70 -7.91 -1.67 -6.39
C VAL A 70 -8.74 -1.15 -7.56
N ASP A 71 -10.06 -1.28 -7.45
CA ASP A 71 -10.96 -0.58 -8.34
C ASP A 71 -10.85 0.90 -7.98
N GLY A 72 -10.21 1.65 -8.88
CA GLY A 72 -10.01 3.09 -8.80
C GLY A 72 -11.31 3.88 -8.92
#